data_AF-A0A1Q7UZT5-F1
#
_entry.id   AF-A0A1Q7UZT5-F1
#
_cell.length_a   1.000
_cell.length_b   1.000
_cell.length_c   1.000
_cell.angle_alpha   90.00
_cell.angle_beta   90.00
_cell.angle_gamma   90.00
#
_symmetry.space_group_name_H-M   'P 1'
#
loop_
_entity.id
_entity.type
_entity.pdbx_description
1 polymer ?
#
loop_
_entity_poly.entity_id
_entity_poly.type
_entity_poly.pdbx_seq_one_letter_code
_entity_poly.pdbx_strand_id
1 'polypeptide(L)'
;MDEAVRNKGLDVIYDAQCRFCLRSLRLLEWLAGDRLFRLHDGNDRDVQSKFPVLARADTNDAMYVVTPRGEVFRGFFAFRRIMWESPRLYPFLPLFYALGAGLVGPRMYAWVAKNRRNFGCSRDGAKVCAIGPRPAASANAGRAQPQGLDEGTH
;
A
#
# COMPACT_ATOMS: atom_id res chain seq x y z
N MET A 1 -0.29 -25.01 11.12
CA MET A 1 -1.30 -24.08 10.58
C MET A 1 -1.45 -22.83 11.44
N ASP A 2 -0.66 -21.78 11.36
CA ASP A 2 0.76 -21.59 11.12
C ASP A 2 1.03 -20.19 11.69
N GLU A 3 2.12 -20.06 12.42
CA GLU A 3 2.75 -18.81 12.88
C GLU A 3 2.74 -17.69 11.80
N ALA A 4 2.72 -18.08 10.52
CA ALA A 4 2.58 -17.23 9.32
C ALA A 4 1.32 -16.34 9.31
N VAL A 5 0.32 -16.71 10.10
CA VAL A 5 -0.94 -15.98 10.24
C VAL A 5 -0.86 -14.93 11.36
N ARG A 6 0.30 -14.70 12.00
CA ARG A 6 0.44 -13.65 13.03
C ARG A 6 1.19 -12.41 12.56
N ASN A 7 1.61 -12.39 11.29
CA ASN A 7 2.31 -11.28 10.63
C ASN A 7 1.55 -10.75 9.38
N LYS A 8 0.21 -10.77 9.45
CA LYS A 8 -0.81 -10.74 8.36
C LYS A 8 -0.91 -9.48 7.48
N GLY A 9 0.01 -8.53 7.56
CA GLY A 9 -0.08 -7.32 6.73
C GLY A 9 0.51 -7.56 5.34
N LEU A 10 -0.16 -7.11 4.27
CA LEU A 10 0.52 -6.89 3.00
C LEU A 10 1.39 -5.64 3.10
N ASP A 11 2.64 -5.75 2.69
CA ASP A 11 3.52 -4.60 2.58
C ASP A 11 3.29 -3.93 1.23
N VAL A 12 2.78 -2.71 1.26
CA VAL A 12 2.42 -1.93 0.07
C VAL A 12 3.41 -0.78 -0.08
N ILE A 13 4.21 -0.85 -1.14
CA ILE A 13 5.22 0.16 -1.45
C ILE A 13 4.65 1.08 -2.53
N TYR A 14 4.65 2.38 -2.27
CA TYR A 14 4.07 3.39 -3.16
C TYR A 14 4.84 4.71 -3.09
N ASP A 15 4.62 5.58 -4.08
CA ASP A 15 5.12 6.95 -4.08
C ASP A 15 4.25 7.84 -3.17
N ALA A 16 4.78 8.28 -2.03
CA ALA A 16 4.09 9.15 -1.10
C ALA A 16 3.77 10.55 -1.67
N GLN A 17 4.44 10.97 -2.74
CA GLN A 17 4.16 12.25 -3.44
C GLN A 17 2.98 12.15 -4.40
N CYS A 18 2.56 10.93 -4.76
CA CYS A 18 1.41 10.69 -5.63
C CYS A 18 0.09 10.80 -4.85
N ARG A 19 -0.56 11.98 -4.86
CA ARG A 19 -1.85 12.20 -4.17
C ARG A 19 -2.96 11.25 -4.64
N PHE A 20 -3.00 10.93 -5.93
CA PHE A 20 -3.94 9.94 -6.47
C PHE A 20 -3.73 8.57 -5.83
N CYS A 21 -2.49 8.10 -5.80
CA CYS A 21 -2.10 6.82 -5.22
C CYS A 21 -2.44 6.76 -3.73
N LEU A 22 -2.09 7.82 -2.98
CA LEU A 22 -2.40 7.94 -1.56
C LEU A 22 -3.92 7.93 -1.30
N ARG A 23 -4.72 8.64 -2.11
CA ARG A 23 -6.18 8.66 -1.99
C ARG A 23 -6.78 7.27 -2.27
N SER A 24 -6.30 6.57 -3.29
CA SER A 24 -6.73 5.21 -3.61
C SER A 24 -6.38 4.23 -2.50
N LEU A 25 -5.17 4.32 -1.93
CA LEU A 25 -4.73 3.46 -0.83
C LEU A 25 -5.54 3.71 0.45
N ARG A 26 -5.77 4.96 0.83
CA ARG A 26 -6.62 5.29 1.97
C ARG A 26 -8.05 4.80 1.82
N LEU A 27 -8.61 4.87 0.61
CA LEU A 27 -9.92 4.31 0.34
C LEU A 27 -9.93 2.79 0.51
N LEU A 28 -8.87 2.10 0.08
CA LEU A 28 -8.72 0.66 0.27
C LEU A 28 -8.52 0.31 1.75
N GLU A 29 -7.68 1.03 2.48
CA GLU A 29 -7.52 0.86 3.95
C GLU A 29 -8.86 1.03 4.66
N TRP A 30 -9.61 2.08 4.33
CA TRP A 30 -10.91 2.33 4.92
C TRP A 30 -11.94 1.22 4.60
N LEU A 31 -11.97 0.72 3.36
CA LEU A 31 -12.88 -0.35 2.95
C LEU A 31 -12.51 -1.72 3.52
N ALA A 32 -11.22 -2.07 3.51
CA ALA A 32 -10.76 -3.39 3.92
C ALA A 32 -10.46 -3.49 5.42
N GLY A 33 -10.04 -2.38 6.05
CA GLY A 33 -9.65 -2.25 7.45
C GLY A 33 -8.14 -2.01 7.63
N ASP A 34 -7.80 -0.99 8.41
CA ASP A 34 -6.43 -0.44 8.61
C ASP A 34 -5.37 -1.43 9.10
N ARG A 35 -5.77 -2.64 9.55
CA ARG A 35 -4.84 -3.64 10.11
C ARG A 35 -4.30 -4.64 9.08
N LEU A 36 -4.75 -4.54 7.82
CA LEU A 36 -4.39 -5.49 6.75
C LEU A 36 -3.25 -5.00 5.85
N PHE A 37 -2.94 -3.71 5.86
CA PHE A 37 -1.95 -3.12 4.96
C PHE A 37 -0.88 -2.39 5.76
N ARG A 38 0.37 -2.53 5.35
CA ARG A 38 1.51 -1.75 5.83
C ARG A 38 1.99 -0.89 4.68
N LEU A 39 1.70 0.41 4.76
CA LEU A 39 2.09 1.37 3.74
C LEU A 39 3.54 1.82 3.94
N HIS A 40 4.34 1.73 2.87
CA HIS A 40 5.75 2.11 2.86
C HIS A 40 6.01 3.10 1.71
N ASP A 41 6.76 4.18 1.99
CA ASP A 41 7.21 5.11 0.95
C ASP A 41 8.38 4.48 0.17
N GLY A 42 8.19 4.25 -1.12
CA GLY A 42 9.21 3.67 -1.99
C GLY A 42 10.45 4.55 -2.19
N ASN A 43 10.36 5.85 -1.85
CA ASN A 43 11.49 6.78 -1.90
C ASN A 43 12.35 6.75 -0.63
N ASP A 44 11.97 5.97 0.39
CA ASP A 44 12.74 5.82 1.61
C ASP A 44 13.86 4.78 1.44
N ARG A 45 15.07 5.11 1.92
CA ARG A 45 16.24 4.21 1.85
C ARG A 45 16.06 2.96 2.70
N ASP A 46 15.28 3.07 3.76
CA ASP A 46 14.96 1.95 4.64
C ASP A 46 14.11 0.89 3.94
N VAL A 47 13.22 1.31 3.03
CA VAL A 47 12.34 0.41 2.28
C VAL A 47 13.13 -0.38 1.24
N GLN A 48 14.10 0.25 0.57
CA GLN A 48 15.00 -0.46 -0.36
C GLN A 48 15.88 -1.50 0.36
N SER A 49 16.29 -1.20 1.59
CA SER A 49 17.07 -2.13 2.42
C SER A 49 16.21 -3.30 2.94
N LYS A 50 14.95 -3.04 3.31
CA LYS A 50 13.99 -4.06 3.77
C LYS A 50 13.49 -4.96 2.64
N PHE A 51 13.34 -4.41 1.43
CA PHE A 51 12.85 -5.13 0.27
C PHE A 51 13.87 -5.04 -0.88
N PRO A 52 14.99 -5.78 -0.80
CA PRO A 52 16.03 -5.76 -1.84
C PRO A 52 15.52 -6.23 -3.22
N VAL A 53 14.42 -6.99 -3.25
CA VAL A 53 13.70 -7.36 -4.49
C VAL A 53 13.16 -6.13 -5.25
N LEU A 54 12.97 -5.00 -4.57
CA LEU A 54 12.53 -3.74 -5.14
C LEU A 54 13.69 -2.77 -5.44
N ALA A 55 14.95 -3.13 -5.19
CA ALA A 55 16.10 -2.24 -5.42
C ALA A 55 16.28 -1.81 -6.88
N ARG A 56 15.72 -2.57 -7.84
CA ARG A 56 15.67 -2.22 -9.27
C ARG A 56 14.27 -1.83 -9.75
N ALA A 57 13.30 -1.79 -8.84
CA ALA A 57 11.92 -1.47 -9.17
C ALA A 57 11.72 0.05 -9.08
N ASP A 58 11.16 0.65 -10.14
CA ASP A 58 10.79 2.05 -10.09
C ASP A 58 9.44 2.21 -9.36
N THR A 59 9.53 2.51 -8.06
CA THR A 59 8.38 2.79 -7.19
C THR A 59 7.70 4.11 -7.53
N ASN A 60 8.37 4.99 -8.30
CA ASN A 60 7.70 6.16 -8.83
C ASN A 60 6.67 5.70 -9.86
N ASP A 61 7.01 4.73 -10.71
CA ASP A 61 6.20 4.34 -11.88
C ASP A 61 5.02 3.42 -11.58
N ALA A 62 5.12 2.59 -10.56
CA ALA A 62 4.04 1.70 -10.17
C ALA A 62 4.01 1.45 -8.66
N MET A 63 2.83 1.11 -8.17
CA MET A 63 2.66 0.57 -6.83
C MET A 63 3.12 -0.89 -6.79
N TYR A 64 3.78 -1.29 -5.71
CA TYR A 64 4.19 -2.67 -5.46
C TYR A 64 3.54 -3.20 -4.18
N VAL A 65 3.25 -4.49 -4.18
CA VAL A 65 2.75 -5.23 -3.01
C VAL A 65 3.64 -6.43 -2.81
N VAL A 66 4.17 -6.58 -1.60
CA VAL A 66 4.96 -7.72 -1.17
C VAL A 66 4.11 -8.54 -0.20
N THR A 67 3.90 -9.81 -0.51
CA THR A 67 3.17 -10.72 0.38
C THR A 67 4.10 -11.23 1.48
N PRO A 68 3.55 -11.73 2.61
CA PRO A 68 4.37 -12.40 3.64
C PRO A 68 5.13 -13.63 3.12
N ARG A 69 4.75 -14.17 1.96
CA ARG A 69 5.44 -15.27 1.27
C ARG A 69 6.61 -14.80 0.38
N GLY A 70 6.82 -13.49 0.28
CA GLY A 70 7.85 -12.88 -0.56
C GLY A 70 7.45 -12.68 -2.02
N GLU A 71 6.18 -12.87 -2.37
CA GLU A 71 5.70 -12.63 -3.74
C GLU A 71 5.53 -11.13 -3.97
N VAL A 72 5.96 -10.66 -5.15
CA VAL A 72 5.89 -9.25 -5.52
C VAL A 72 4.88 -9.05 -6.65
N PHE A 73 3.88 -8.22 -6.39
CA PHE A 73 2.88 -7.82 -7.37
C PHE A 73 3.04 -6.35 -7.70
N ARG A 74 2.86 -5.97 -8.97
CA ARG A 74 2.98 -4.58 -9.42
C ARG A 74 1.69 -4.04 -10.04
N GLY A 75 1.44 -2.76 -9.85
CA GLY A 75 0.38 -1.98 -10.47
C GLY A 75 -1.00 -2.64 -10.34
N PHE A 76 -1.65 -2.92 -11.48
CA PHE A 76 -2.97 -3.55 -11.51
C PHE A 76 -3.04 -4.88 -10.73
N PHE A 77 -2.00 -5.72 -10.84
CA PHE A 77 -1.96 -6.99 -10.13
C PHE A 77 -1.79 -6.81 -8.62
N ALA A 78 -1.14 -5.72 -8.20
CA ALA A 78 -1.03 -5.35 -6.79
C ALA A 78 -2.41 -5.01 -6.20
N PHE A 79 -3.25 -4.26 -6.93
CA PHE A 79 -4.65 -4.01 -6.52
C PHE A 79 -5.47 -5.29 -6.44
N ARG A 80 -5.35 -6.19 -7.43
CA ARG A 80 -6.02 -7.49 -7.38
C ARG A 80 -5.62 -8.29 -6.15
N ARG A 81 -4.34 -8.26 -5.77
CA ARG A 81 -3.86 -8.95 -4.57
C ARG A 81 -4.43 -8.32 -3.31
N ILE A 82 -4.44 -6.99 -3.21
CA ILE A 82 -5.06 -6.26 -2.09
C ILE A 82 -6.53 -6.65 -1.89
N MET A 83 -7.30 -6.72 -2.98
CA MET A 83 -8.72 -7.09 -2.93
C MET A 83 -8.96 -8.52 -2.43
N TRP A 84 -8.00 -9.43 -2.65
CA TRP A 84 -8.08 -10.80 -2.16
C TRP A 84 -7.83 -10.93 -0.66
N GLU A 85 -7.22 -9.94 0.00
CA GLU A 85 -6.92 -10.05 1.44
C GLU A 85 -8.07 -9.67 2.36
N SER A 86 -9.10 -9.00 1.83
CA SER A 86 -10.25 -8.61 2.62
C SER A 86 -11.55 -9.07 1.95
N PRO A 87 -12.38 -9.88 2.64
CA PRO A 87 -13.70 -10.24 2.15
C PRO A 87 -14.59 -9.05 1.81
N ARG A 88 -14.36 -7.88 2.43
CA ARG A 88 -15.08 -6.63 2.13
C ARG A 88 -14.81 -6.09 0.73
N LEU A 89 -13.66 -6.43 0.15
CA LEU A 89 -13.27 -6.00 -1.19
C LEU A 89 -13.71 -6.99 -2.27
N TYR A 90 -14.26 -8.15 -1.91
CA TYR A 90 -14.70 -9.17 -2.87
C TYR A 90 -15.74 -8.68 -3.87
N PRO A 91 -16.68 -7.79 -3.52
CA PRO A 91 -17.60 -7.21 -4.51
C PRO A 91 -16.89 -6.45 -5.64
N PHE A 92 -15.65 -5.97 -5.43
CA PHE A 92 -14.85 -5.30 -6.45
C PHE A 92 -14.02 -6.28 -7.32
N LEU A 93 -13.78 -7.51 -6.85
CA LEU A 93 -13.06 -8.53 -7.63
C LEU A 93 -13.67 -8.77 -9.02
N PRO A 94 -14.99 -8.96 -9.22
CA PRO A 94 -15.54 -9.18 -10.56
C PRO A 94 -15.27 -8.01 -11.51
N LEU A 95 -15.20 -6.77 -11.03
CA LEU A 95 -14.82 -5.62 -11.86
C LEU A 95 -13.37 -5.70 -12.33
N PHE A 96 -12.46 -6.16 -11.46
CA PHE A 96 -11.02 -6.31 -11.76
C PHE A 96 -10.69 -7.64 -12.46
N TYR A 97 -11.62 -8.59 -12.50
CA TYR A 97 -11.48 -9.90 -13.13
C TYR A 97 -12.46 -10.12 -14.29
N ALA A 98 -13.26 -9.11 -14.66
CA ALA A 98 -14.15 -9.18 -15.81
C ALA A 98 -13.39 -9.65 -17.05
N LEU A 99 -14.06 -10.38 -17.96
CA LEU A 99 -13.46 -10.88 -19.20
C LEU A 99 -12.70 -9.76 -19.92
N GLY A 100 -11.37 -9.89 -20.02
CA GLY A 100 -10.48 -8.89 -20.62
C GLY A 100 -9.76 -7.96 -19.65
N ALA A 101 -10.11 -7.91 -18.36
CA ALA A 101 -9.47 -7.06 -17.36
C ALA A 101 -7.98 -7.41 -17.13
N GLY A 102 -7.58 -8.67 -17.33
CA GLY A 102 -6.16 -9.06 -17.30
C GLY A 102 -5.32 -8.47 -18.44
N LEU A 103 -5.94 -8.16 -19.58
CA LEU A 103 -5.28 -7.61 -20.77
C LEU A 103 -5.40 -6.08 -20.82
N VAL A 104 -6.60 -5.56 -20.54
CA VAL A 104 -6.91 -4.13 -20.54
C VAL A 104 -6.43 -3.45 -19.27
N GLY A 105 -6.54 -4.11 -18.12
CA GLY A 105 -6.20 -3.57 -16.81
C GLY A 105 -4.77 -3.05 -16.70
N PRO A 106 -3.73 -3.80 -17.11
CA PRO A 106 -2.36 -3.30 -17.10
C PRO A 106 -2.16 -2.08 -18.01
N ARG A 107 -2.84 -2.04 -19.17
CA ARG A 107 -2.72 -0.96 -20.15
C ARG A 107 -3.41 0.32 -19.67
N MET A 108 -4.61 0.16 -19.11
CA MET A 108 -5.33 1.24 -18.41
C MET A 108 -4.56 1.73 -17.20
N TYR A 109 -4.00 0.81 -16.39
CA TYR A 109 -3.17 1.17 -15.25
C TYR A 109 -1.94 1.96 -15.68
N ALA A 110 -1.22 1.55 -16.73
CA ALA A 110 -0.07 2.29 -17.23
C ALA A 110 -0.43 3.71 -17.69
N TRP A 111 -1.59 3.87 -18.34
CA TRP A 111 -2.11 5.19 -18.73
C TRP A 111 -2.45 6.04 -17.49
N VAL A 112 -3.15 5.46 -16.51
CA VAL A 112 -3.48 6.15 -15.26
C VAL A 112 -2.22 6.53 -14.48
N ALA A 113 -1.26 5.61 -14.39
CA ALA A 113 0.02 5.80 -13.74
C ALA A 113 0.80 6.95 -14.39
N LYS A 114 0.85 7.01 -15.72
CA LYS A 114 1.46 8.13 -16.45
C LYS A 114 0.79 9.47 -16.15
N ASN A 115 -0.53 9.48 -15.95
CA ASN A 115 -1.29 10.69 -15.67
C ASN A 115 -1.57 10.92 -14.16
N ARG A 116 -1.00 10.10 -13.25
CA ARG A 116 -1.27 10.14 -11.78
C ARG A 116 -0.87 11.46 -11.13
N ARG A 117 0.15 12.12 -11.68
CA ARG A 117 0.60 13.46 -11.25
C ARG A 117 -0.46 14.53 -11.57
N ASN A 118 -1.30 14.30 -12.58
CA ASN A 118 -2.35 15.20 -13.02
C ASN A 118 -3.71 14.90 -12.36
N PHE A 119 -3.94 13.67 -11.88
CA PHE A 119 -5.18 13.28 -11.18
C PHE A 119 -5.28 13.79 -9.73
N GLY A 120 -4.31 14.59 -9.27
CA GLY A 120 -4.29 15.21 -7.94
C GLY A 120 -5.08 16.51 -7.80
N CYS A 121 -5.70 17.00 -8.88
CA CYS A 121 -6.57 18.17 -8.88
C CYS A 121 -8.04 17.76 -8.72
N SER A 122 -8.70 18.19 -7.64
CA SER A 122 -10.17 18.28 -7.64
C SER A 122 -10.58 19.29 -8.71
N ARG A 123 -11.73 19.08 -9.35
CA ARG A 123 -12.33 20.03 -10.31
C ARG A 123 -13.01 21.21 -9.60
N ASP A 124 -12.37 21.74 -8.57
CA ASP A 124 -12.76 22.98 -7.91
C ASP A 124 -11.59 23.93 -8.10
N GLY A 125 -11.75 24.86 -9.04
CA GLY A 125 -10.69 25.73 -9.52
C GLY A 125 -10.07 26.54 -8.39
N ALA A 126 -8.93 26.08 -7.88
CA ALA A 126 -7.96 26.89 -7.16
C ALA A 126 -6.64 26.14 -6.98
N LYS A 127 -5.63 26.64 -7.69
CA LYS A 127 -4.23 26.79 -7.24
C LYS A 127 -3.34 25.54 -7.19
N VAL A 128 -2.39 25.55 -8.13
CA VAL A 128 -0.95 25.30 -7.98
C VAL A 128 -0.54 24.15 -7.04
N CYS A 129 0.02 23.10 -7.65
CA CYS A 129 0.77 22.05 -6.99
C CYS A 129 2.00 22.62 -6.26
N ALA A 130 1.85 23.04 -5.01
CA ALA A 130 2.95 23.00 -4.05
C ALA A 130 3.02 21.56 -3.52
N ILE A 131 4.14 20.90 -3.76
CA ILE A 131 4.53 19.65 -3.07
C ILE A 131 4.54 20.00 -1.58
N GLY A 132 3.45 19.67 -0.87
CA GLY A 132 3.38 19.84 0.58
C GLY A 132 4.47 19.00 1.25
N PRO A 133 5.03 19.43 2.39
CA PRO A 133 6.08 18.69 3.06
C PRO A 133 5.60 17.27 3.37
N ARG A 134 6.53 16.31 3.25
CA ARG A 134 6.36 14.91 3.66
C ARG A 134 5.58 14.87 4.98
N PRO A 135 4.38 14.26 5.06
CA PRO A 135 3.84 13.92 6.36
C PRO A 135 4.85 12.98 7.00
N ALA A 136 5.38 13.37 8.17
CA ALA A 136 6.30 12.54 8.94
C ALA A 136 5.69 11.14 9.03
N ALA A 137 6.45 10.15 8.55
CA ALA A 137 6.09 8.75 8.66
C ALA A 137 5.51 8.51 10.06
N SER A 138 4.34 7.89 10.11
CA SER A 138 3.73 7.46 11.36
C SER A 138 4.70 6.47 12.01
N ALA A 139 5.60 6.99 12.82
CA ALA A 139 6.40 6.25 13.75
C ALA A 139 5.42 5.65 14.76
N ASN A 140 4.89 4.48 14.42
CA ASN A 140 4.24 3.63 15.38
C ASN A 140 5.37 3.05 16.25
N ALA A 141 5.88 3.89 17.16
CA ALA A 141 6.71 3.48 18.26
C ALA A 141 5.93 2.41 19.02
N GLY A 142 6.58 1.25 19.18
CA GLY A 142 6.01 0.09 19.84
C GLY A 142 5.35 0.47 21.15
N ARG A 143 4.08 0.10 21.25
CA ARG A 143 3.33 0.06 22.49
C ARG A 143 3.98 -0.99 23.40
N ALA A 144 4.95 -0.57 24.21
CA ALA A 144 5.49 -1.38 25.29
C ALA A 144 4.63 -1.19 26.54
N GLN A 145 3.75 -2.15 26.81
CA GLN A 145 3.25 -2.46 28.16
C GLN A 145 2.38 -3.74 28.10
N PRO A 146 2.16 -4.50 29.19
CA PRO A 146 2.85 -4.59 30.49
C PRO A 146 3.26 -6.03 30.83
N GLN A 147 4.28 -6.23 31.67
CA GLN A 147 4.34 -7.42 32.52
C GLN A 147 4.70 -6.99 33.93
N GLY A 148 3.67 -6.97 34.79
CA GLY A 148 3.85 -7.11 36.23
C GLY A 148 3.65 -8.57 36.58
N LEU A 149 4.48 -9.07 37.49
CA LEU A 149 4.27 -10.18 38.43
C LEU A 149 5.55 -10.23 39.29
N ASP A 150 5.46 -9.81 40.57
CA ASP A 150 5.67 -10.64 41.78
C ASP A 150 7.18 -10.92 42.05
N GLU A 151 7.78 -11.07 43.22
CA GLU A 151 7.48 -11.32 44.64
C GLU A 151 8.77 -10.86 45.39
N GLY A 152 8.71 -10.26 46.58
CA GLY A 152 9.11 -11.00 47.78
C GLY A 152 10.36 -10.45 48.50
N THR A 153 10.16 -10.09 49.78
CA THR A 153 11.01 -10.45 50.94
C THR A 153 12.49 -9.99 50.99
N HIS A 154 12.80 -8.96 51.79
CA HIS A 154 13.47 -9.06 53.10
C HIS A 154 13.72 -7.68 53.73
#